data_AF-A0A6G1S019-F1
#
_entry.id   AF-A0A6G1S019-F1
#
_cell.length_a   1.000
_cell.length_b   1.000
_cell.length_c   1.000
_cell.angle_alpha   90.00
_cell.angle_beta   90.00
_cell.angle_gamma   90.00
#
_symmetry.space_group_name_H-M   'P 1'
#
loop_
_entity.id
_entity.type
_entity.pdbx_description
1 polymer ?
#
loop_
_entity_poly.entity_id
_entity_poly.type
_entity_poly.pdbx_seq_one_letter_code
_entity_poly.pdbx_strand_id
1 'polypeptide(L)'
;ISKGEMAAVRRGPPGAAAGGNAGAAARGPGRKRLWRPGLLRDVVGSVQEGRGFAFQRKQKIERQYRKLLRKGRKVQSQQDDQFTDTYPEHLKHLYLAEEEMLKKRRYRAPENSALSEEKLNTAVESVMTEGKFKKKTSNQKAKEEYERIKAERARKKEEAEKRKQEREAAQRLYKQKKMEAYKILSKKTKRGQPNLNLQMEFLLQKIEQNT
;
A
#
# COMPACT_ATOMS: atom_id res chain seq x y z
N ILE A 1 45.31 44.39 -65.33
CA ILE A 1 44.84 45.58 -64.59
C ILE A 1 43.55 45.17 -63.87
N SER A 2 43.65 44.40 -62.78
CA SER A 2 43.57 44.89 -61.39
C SER A 2 42.23 45.51 -61.01
N LYS A 3 41.31 44.65 -60.54
CA LYS A 3 40.24 44.90 -59.55
C LYS A 3 40.05 43.55 -58.83
N GLY A 4 40.13 43.38 -57.51
CA GLY A 4 39.77 44.28 -56.44
C GLY A 4 38.37 43.91 -55.95
N GLU A 5 38.25 42.85 -55.13
CA GLU A 5 37.06 42.65 -54.30
C GLU A 5 37.42 41.88 -53.02
N MET A 6 36.90 42.40 -51.92
CA MET A 6 37.22 42.07 -50.54
C MET A 6 36.15 41.16 -49.93
N ALA A 7 36.62 40.24 -49.07
CA ALA A 7 36.00 39.69 -47.86
C ALA A 7 34.72 38.84 -47.96
N ALA A 8 34.85 37.56 -47.56
CA ALA A 8 34.02 36.97 -46.50
C ALA A 8 34.70 35.75 -45.86
N VAL A 9 34.67 35.73 -44.54
CA VAL A 9 35.26 34.75 -43.62
C VAL A 9 34.65 33.35 -43.80
N ARG A 10 35.49 32.33 -43.97
CA ARG A 10 35.17 30.93 -43.60
C ARG A 10 36.31 30.38 -42.75
N ARG A 11 36.11 30.29 -41.43
CA ARG A 11 36.96 29.47 -40.55
C ARG A 11 36.51 28.01 -40.68
N GLY A 12 37.16 27.26 -41.56
CA GLY A 12 37.19 25.80 -41.51
C GLY A 12 38.34 25.32 -40.60
N PRO A 13 38.23 24.13 -39.98
CA PRO A 13 39.20 23.64 -38.99
C PRO A 13 40.40 22.94 -39.66
N PRO A 14 41.62 23.05 -39.12
CA PRO A 14 42.70 22.13 -39.48
C PRO A 14 43.01 21.14 -38.34
N GLY A 15 43.15 19.86 -38.72
CA GLY A 15 44.09 18.95 -38.06
C GLY A 15 43.53 17.65 -37.49
N ALA A 16 43.07 16.73 -38.35
CA ALA A 16 42.91 15.31 -38.04
C ALA A 16 43.93 14.48 -38.85
N ALA A 17 44.86 13.83 -38.16
CA ALA A 17 45.68 12.66 -38.57
C ALA A 17 46.56 12.29 -37.35
N ALA A 18 46.76 11.05 -36.91
CA ALA A 18 46.51 9.74 -37.48
C ALA A 18 46.51 8.69 -36.35
N GLY A 19 45.93 7.51 -36.60
CA GLY A 19 46.14 6.31 -35.78
C GLY A 19 44.95 5.36 -35.77
N GLY A 20 44.86 4.49 -36.77
CA GLY A 20 43.72 3.62 -37.04
C GLY A 20 43.54 2.41 -36.11
N ASN A 21 42.32 1.86 -36.23
CA ASN A 21 41.71 0.69 -35.63
C ASN A 21 42.58 -0.56 -35.44
N ALA A 22 42.42 -1.21 -34.29
CA ALA A 22 42.55 -2.66 -34.15
C ALA A 22 41.60 -3.21 -33.07
N GLY A 23 40.66 -4.07 -33.48
CA GLY A 23 40.25 -5.23 -32.67
C GLY A 23 39.08 -5.07 -31.70
N ALA A 24 37.87 -4.89 -32.23
CA ALA A 24 36.67 -5.44 -31.58
C ALA A 24 36.73 -6.98 -31.67
N ALA A 25 37.51 -7.61 -30.79
CA ALA A 25 37.64 -9.06 -30.71
C ALA A 25 36.73 -9.62 -29.60
N ALA A 26 35.73 -10.37 -30.04
CA ALA A 26 35.03 -11.48 -29.37
C ALA A 26 35.11 -11.56 -27.83
N ARG A 27 34.03 -11.18 -27.13
CA ARG A 27 33.80 -11.61 -25.75
C ARG A 27 33.32 -13.07 -25.75
N GLY A 28 34.26 -14.01 -25.70
CA GLY A 28 33.98 -15.43 -25.44
C GLY A 28 33.35 -15.68 -24.06
N PRO A 29 32.78 -16.87 -23.82
CA PRO A 29 31.98 -17.14 -22.64
C PRO A 29 32.84 -17.32 -21.39
N GLY A 30 32.41 -16.69 -20.28
CA GLY A 30 32.65 -17.22 -18.93
C GLY A 30 34.05 -17.10 -18.32
N ARG A 31 34.64 -15.90 -18.24
CA ARG A 31 35.65 -15.65 -17.19
C ARG A 31 34.92 -15.29 -15.89
N LYS A 32 34.91 -16.21 -14.91
CA LYS A 32 34.40 -15.96 -13.56
C LYS A 32 35.14 -14.75 -12.99
N ARG A 33 34.41 -13.71 -12.55
CA ARG A 33 34.98 -12.55 -11.87
C ARG A 33 35.78 -13.05 -10.67
N LEU A 34 37.07 -12.72 -10.61
CA LEU A 34 37.89 -12.92 -9.42
C LEU A 34 37.21 -12.20 -8.26
N TRP A 35 36.92 -12.94 -7.19
CA TRP A 35 36.38 -12.40 -5.95
C TRP A 35 37.42 -11.42 -5.40
N ARG A 36 37.19 -10.12 -5.53
CA ARG A 36 37.99 -9.10 -4.85
C ARG A 36 37.48 -9.08 -3.40
N PRO A 37 38.25 -9.51 -2.39
CA PRO A 37 37.91 -9.18 -1.02
C PRO A 37 37.92 -7.66 -0.95
N GLY A 38 36.77 -7.08 -0.58
CA GLY A 38 36.58 -5.63 -0.55
C GLY A 38 37.77 -4.97 0.12
N LEU A 39 38.43 -4.08 -0.64
CA LEU A 39 39.50 -3.22 -0.15
C LEU A 39 39.00 -2.54 1.10
N LEU A 40 39.43 -3.06 2.25
CA LEU A 40 39.10 -2.58 3.57
C LEU A 40 37.59 -2.63 3.85
N ARG A 41 37.24 -3.23 4.97
CA ARG A 41 35.95 -2.99 5.59
C ARG A 41 35.86 -1.48 5.74
N ASP A 42 35.11 -0.79 4.88
CA ASP A 42 34.93 0.66 4.93
C ASP A 42 34.67 1.00 6.39
N VAL A 43 35.62 1.64 7.06
CA VAL A 43 35.37 2.19 8.38
C VAL A 43 34.30 3.23 8.11
N VAL A 44 33.08 2.89 8.47
CA VAL A 44 31.91 3.67 8.09
C VAL A 44 31.94 4.97 8.88
N GLY A 45 32.52 5.99 8.26
CA GLY A 45 32.63 7.33 8.78
C GLY A 45 34.06 7.78 9.07
N SER A 46 34.35 9.02 8.71
CA SER A 46 35.50 9.76 9.22
C SER A 46 35.15 10.32 10.61
N VAL A 47 36.06 10.15 11.58
CA VAL A 47 35.92 10.75 12.92
C VAL A 47 35.94 12.29 12.80
N GLN A 48 36.69 12.82 11.84
CA GLN A 48 36.81 14.26 11.58
C GLN A 48 35.51 14.90 11.05
N GLU A 49 34.73 14.22 10.20
CA GLU A 49 33.47 14.78 9.67
C GLU A 49 32.24 14.43 10.54
N GLY A 50 32.43 13.68 11.63
CA GLY A 50 31.35 13.23 12.52
C GLY A 50 30.38 12.22 11.88
N ARG A 51 30.72 11.64 10.73
CA ARG A 51 29.86 10.72 9.94
C ARG A 51 29.96 9.26 10.38
N GLY A 52 30.11 9.01 11.67
CA GLY A 52 30.23 7.66 12.23
C GLY A 52 28.90 6.94 12.47
N PHE A 53 28.97 5.84 13.23
CA PHE A 53 27.82 5.00 13.57
C PHE A 53 26.64 5.76 14.24
N ALA A 54 26.95 6.75 15.09
CA ALA A 54 25.94 7.60 15.73
C ALA A 54 25.14 8.42 14.69
N PHE A 55 25.81 8.97 13.69
CA PHE A 55 25.19 9.71 12.60
C PHE A 55 24.29 8.82 11.75
N GLN A 56 24.74 7.59 11.44
CA GLN A 56 23.90 6.63 10.71
C GLN A 56 22.67 6.19 11.51
N ARG A 57 22.82 5.97 12.83
CA ARG A 57 21.66 5.71 13.71
C ARG A 57 20.69 6.88 13.70
N LYS A 58 21.18 8.11 13.81
CA LYS A 58 20.37 9.34 13.74
C LYS A 58 19.60 9.42 12.41
N GLN A 59 20.28 9.21 11.28
CA GLN A 59 19.64 9.18 9.97
C GLN A 59 18.61 8.06 9.84
N LYS A 60 18.88 6.88 10.40
CA LYS A 60 17.93 5.75 10.39
C LYS A 60 16.67 6.09 11.19
N ILE A 61 16.82 6.68 12.37
CA ILE A 61 15.71 7.15 13.22
C ILE A 61 14.92 8.23 12.48
N GLU A 62 15.58 9.22 11.89
CA GLU A 62 14.95 10.29 11.12
C GLU A 62 14.14 9.74 9.92
N ARG A 63 14.69 8.77 9.18
CA ARG A 63 13.99 8.09 8.09
C ARG A 63 12.76 7.34 8.60
N GLN A 64 12.88 6.63 9.73
CA GLN A 64 11.73 5.94 10.34
C GLN A 64 10.65 6.92 10.79
N TYR A 65 11.03 8.05 11.38
CA TYR A 65 10.10 9.12 11.77
C TYR A 65 9.38 9.75 10.56
N ARG A 66 10.12 10.13 9.51
CA ARG A 66 9.53 10.61 8.25
C ARG A 66 8.58 9.59 7.62
N LYS A 67 8.87 8.29 7.76
CA LYS A 67 7.99 7.21 7.31
C LYS A 67 6.67 7.16 8.12
N LEU A 68 6.71 7.40 9.43
CA LEU A 68 5.50 7.51 10.26
C LEU A 68 4.68 8.74 9.88
N LEU A 69 5.31 9.91 9.69
CA LEU A 69 4.62 11.12 9.24
C LEU A 69 3.94 10.93 7.88
N ARG A 70 4.62 10.26 6.93
CA ARG A 70 4.03 9.92 5.61
C ARG A 70 2.83 8.98 5.72
N LYS A 71 2.81 8.08 6.72
CA LYS A 71 1.66 7.20 6.97
C LYS A 71 0.48 7.98 7.58
N GLY A 72 0.74 8.87 8.54
CA GLY A 72 -0.29 9.73 9.12
C GLY A 72 -0.98 10.62 8.09
N ARG A 73 -0.20 11.30 7.23
CA ARG A 73 -0.75 12.16 6.17
C ARG A 73 -1.65 11.42 5.18
N LYS A 74 -1.35 10.15 4.85
CA LYS A 74 -2.18 9.33 3.96
C LYS A 74 -3.53 8.94 4.56
N VAL A 75 -3.60 8.82 5.89
CA VAL A 75 -4.86 8.54 6.59
C VAL A 75 -5.72 9.80 6.66
N GLN A 76 -5.09 10.97 6.89
CA GLN A 76 -5.78 12.27 6.82
C GLN A 76 -6.32 12.56 5.42
N SER A 77 -5.56 12.31 4.35
CA SER A 77 -6.09 12.49 2.98
C SER A 77 -7.30 11.59 2.67
N GLN A 78 -7.46 10.45 3.36
CA GLN A 78 -8.66 9.62 3.27
C GLN A 78 -9.83 10.13 4.13
N GLN A 79 -9.55 10.97 5.14
CA GLN A 79 -10.56 11.68 5.92
C GLN A 79 -10.98 12.99 5.24
N ASP A 80 -10.10 13.61 4.46
CA ASP A 80 -10.37 14.79 3.63
C ASP A 80 -11.21 14.44 2.37
N ASP A 81 -11.42 13.15 2.08
CA ASP A 81 -12.45 12.66 1.15
C ASP A 81 -13.86 12.71 1.78
N GLN A 82 -14.08 13.51 2.82
CA GLN A 82 -15.41 13.95 3.19
C GLN A 82 -15.88 14.95 2.13
N PHE A 83 -16.85 14.51 1.33
CA PHE A 83 -17.57 15.34 0.37
C PHE A 83 -18.17 16.54 1.12
N THR A 84 -17.43 17.63 1.15
CA THR A 84 -17.98 18.93 1.55
C THR A 84 -18.70 19.44 0.31
N ASP A 85 -20.01 19.61 0.41
CA ASP A 85 -20.87 20.25 -0.62
C ASP A 85 -20.51 21.73 -0.88
N THR A 86 -19.27 22.12 -0.59
CA THR A 86 -18.72 23.42 -0.98
C THR A 86 -18.11 23.24 -2.36
N TYR A 87 -18.94 23.41 -3.38
CA TYR A 87 -18.55 23.25 -4.78
C TYR A 87 -17.33 24.11 -5.11
N PRO A 88 -16.27 23.52 -5.71
CA PRO A 88 -15.15 24.28 -6.24
C PRO A 88 -15.64 25.30 -7.27
N GLU A 89 -15.26 26.58 -7.10
CA GLU A 89 -15.80 27.74 -7.84
C GLU A 89 -15.84 27.54 -9.38
N HIS A 90 -14.87 26.81 -9.92
CA HIS A 90 -14.70 26.47 -11.33
C HIS A 90 -15.79 25.56 -11.93
N LEU A 91 -16.55 24.82 -11.11
CA LEU A 91 -17.62 23.92 -11.59
C LEU A 91 -19.01 24.56 -11.57
N LYS A 92 -19.13 25.78 -11.05
CA LYS A 92 -20.37 26.56 -11.00
C LYS A 92 -21.04 26.70 -12.37
N HIS A 93 -20.24 26.74 -13.45
CA HIS A 93 -20.75 26.87 -14.82
C HIS A 93 -21.56 25.65 -15.29
N LEU A 94 -21.20 24.43 -14.88
CA LEU A 94 -21.96 23.23 -15.22
C LEU A 94 -23.36 23.28 -14.59
N TYR A 95 -23.43 23.73 -13.34
CA TYR A 95 -24.70 23.86 -12.63
C TYR A 95 -25.59 24.95 -13.24
N LEU A 96 -25.03 26.12 -13.56
CA LEU A 96 -25.79 27.18 -14.25
C LEU A 96 -26.32 26.71 -15.62
N ALA A 97 -25.55 25.89 -16.34
CA ALA A 97 -25.99 25.31 -17.60
C ALA A 97 -27.12 24.28 -17.43
N GLU A 98 -27.05 23.41 -16.41
CA GLU A 98 -28.10 22.45 -16.08
C GLU A 98 -29.40 23.15 -15.66
N GLU A 99 -29.32 24.18 -14.84
CA GLU A 99 -30.48 24.99 -14.43
C GLU A 99 -31.16 25.66 -15.63
N GLU A 100 -30.39 26.24 -16.55
CA GLU A 100 -30.94 26.82 -17.79
C GLU A 100 -31.65 25.78 -18.65
N MET A 101 -31.08 24.59 -18.80
CA MET A 101 -31.68 23.50 -19.57
C MET A 101 -32.99 23.04 -18.94
N LEU A 102 -33.04 22.93 -17.61
CA LEU A 102 -34.26 22.54 -16.87
C LEU A 102 -35.33 23.62 -16.93
N LYS A 103 -34.98 24.91 -16.81
CA LYS A 103 -35.91 26.02 -17.01
C LYS A 103 -36.48 26.00 -18.43
N LYS A 104 -35.62 25.88 -19.46
CA LYS A 104 -36.05 25.73 -20.87
C LYS A 104 -36.97 24.52 -21.07
N ARG A 105 -36.72 23.41 -20.37
CA ARG A 105 -37.56 22.20 -20.43
C ARG A 105 -38.92 22.39 -19.74
N ARG A 106 -38.97 23.11 -18.62
CA ARG A 106 -40.22 23.48 -17.93
C ARG A 106 -41.07 24.46 -18.75
N TYR A 107 -40.44 25.44 -19.39
CA TYR A 107 -41.14 26.35 -20.32
C TYR A 107 -41.66 25.65 -21.58
N ARG A 108 -41.10 24.49 -21.96
CA ARG A 108 -41.53 23.70 -23.13
C ARG A 108 -42.48 22.54 -22.81
N ALA A 109 -42.74 22.22 -21.54
CA ALA A 109 -43.55 21.06 -21.18
C ALA A 109 -44.40 21.28 -19.92
N PRO A 110 -45.59 21.89 -20.05
CA PRO A 110 -46.75 21.45 -19.31
C PRO A 110 -47.55 20.48 -20.20
N GLU A 111 -48.06 19.37 -19.65
CA GLU A 111 -49.24 18.57 -20.10
C GLU A 111 -49.04 17.02 -20.05
N ASN A 112 -47.83 16.45 -20.12
CA ASN A 112 -47.70 14.99 -20.40
C ASN A 112 -47.04 14.08 -19.33
N SER A 113 -46.68 14.55 -18.12
CA SER A 113 -45.88 13.72 -17.18
C SER A 113 -46.66 12.98 -16.08
N ALA A 114 -47.94 13.29 -15.85
CA ALA A 114 -48.69 12.71 -14.72
C ALA A 114 -49.24 11.29 -14.98
N LEU A 115 -49.18 10.77 -16.22
CA LEU A 115 -49.82 9.50 -16.61
C LEU A 115 -48.91 8.27 -16.60
N SER A 116 -47.61 8.42 -16.30
CA SER A 116 -46.62 7.34 -16.45
C SER A 116 -46.25 6.61 -15.16
N GLU A 117 -46.52 7.18 -13.99
CA GLU A 117 -46.04 6.62 -12.71
C GLU A 117 -46.94 5.48 -12.18
N GLU A 118 -48.24 5.51 -12.48
CA GLU A 118 -49.19 4.51 -11.99
C GLU A 118 -49.11 3.16 -12.73
N LYS A 119 -48.54 3.13 -13.94
CA LYS A 119 -48.45 1.91 -14.76
C LYS A 119 -47.29 0.97 -14.37
N LEU A 120 -46.37 1.41 -13.51
CA LEU A 120 -45.16 0.64 -13.18
C LEU A 120 -45.29 -0.21 -11.91
N ASN A 121 -46.22 0.12 -11.01
CA ASN A 121 -46.33 -0.54 -9.70
C ASN A 121 -47.28 -1.75 -9.70
N THR A 122 -48.23 -1.82 -10.63
CA THR A 122 -49.21 -2.91 -10.76
C THR A 122 -48.69 -4.14 -11.52
N ALA A 123 -47.54 -4.04 -12.20
CA ALA A 123 -46.98 -5.12 -13.02
C ALA A 123 -46.02 -6.07 -12.28
N VAL A 124 -45.70 -5.81 -11.00
CA VAL A 124 -44.66 -6.55 -10.26
C VAL A 124 -45.20 -7.74 -9.47
N GLU A 125 -46.51 -7.79 -9.18
CA GLU A 125 -47.10 -8.79 -8.27
C GLU A 125 -47.82 -9.97 -8.94
N SER A 126 -48.00 -9.96 -10.26
CA SER A 126 -48.60 -11.11 -10.96
C SER A 126 -47.62 -11.62 -12.02
N VAL A 127 -47.48 -12.95 -12.09
CA VAL A 127 -46.79 -13.77 -13.11
C VAL A 127 -45.65 -14.63 -12.51
N MET A 128 -46.04 -15.60 -11.68
CA MET A 128 -45.42 -16.92 -11.71
C MET A 128 -45.90 -17.63 -12.98
N THR A 129 -45.24 -17.37 -14.11
CA THR A 129 -45.34 -18.23 -15.29
C THR A 129 -44.00 -18.86 -15.54
N GLU A 130 -44.01 -20.18 -15.59
CA GLU A 130 -42.97 -21.10 -16.04
C GLU A 130 -42.66 -20.85 -17.52
N GLY A 131 -42.02 -19.71 -17.77
CA GLY A 131 -41.54 -19.26 -19.06
C GLY A 131 -40.04 -19.45 -19.15
N LYS A 132 -39.61 -20.29 -20.09
CA LYS A 132 -38.21 -20.55 -20.49
C LYS A 132 -37.28 -19.39 -20.10
N PHE A 133 -36.43 -19.60 -19.08
CA PHE A 133 -35.55 -18.58 -18.52
C PHE A 133 -34.82 -17.81 -19.62
N LYS A 134 -35.20 -16.54 -19.84
CA LYS A 134 -34.46 -15.67 -20.76
C LYS A 134 -33.03 -15.58 -20.23
N LYS A 135 -32.04 -15.83 -21.10
CA LYS A 135 -30.62 -15.79 -20.72
C LYS A 135 -30.33 -14.42 -20.11
N LYS A 136 -29.71 -14.40 -18.92
CA LYS A 136 -29.34 -13.16 -18.23
C LYS A 136 -28.49 -12.28 -19.14
N THR A 137 -28.78 -10.98 -19.14
CA THR A 137 -27.98 -9.99 -19.88
C THR A 137 -26.59 -9.86 -19.26
N SER A 138 -25.61 -9.41 -20.03
CA SER A 138 -24.23 -9.22 -19.54
C SER A 138 -24.18 -8.34 -18.28
N ASN A 139 -24.93 -7.22 -18.29
CA ASN A 139 -25.01 -6.31 -17.14
C ASN A 139 -25.63 -6.96 -15.89
N GLN A 140 -26.61 -7.85 -16.06
CA GLN A 140 -27.17 -8.60 -14.93
C GLN A 140 -26.15 -9.60 -14.36
N LYS A 141 -25.39 -10.29 -15.22
CA LYS A 141 -24.31 -11.19 -14.78
C LYS A 141 -23.22 -10.44 -14.02
N ALA A 142 -22.82 -9.26 -14.50
CA ALA A 142 -21.82 -8.43 -13.84
C ALA A 142 -22.25 -8.00 -12.41
N LYS A 143 -23.54 -7.69 -12.21
CA LYS A 143 -24.08 -7.38 -10.87
C LYS A 143 -24.00 -8.59 -9.93
N GLU A 144 -24.40 -9.76 -10.40
CA GLU A 144 -24.35 -11.00 -9.62
C GLU A 144 -22.91 -11.39 -9.26
N GLU A 145 -21.96 -11.23 -10.19
CA GLU A 145 -20.54 -11.50 -9.93
C GLU A 145 -19.96 -10.51 -8.91
N TYR A 146 -20.33 -9.23 -8.99
CA TYR A 146 -19.93 -8.24 -8.00
C TYR A 146 -20.41 -8.60 -6.59
N GLU A 147 -21.67 -9.01 -6.45
CA GLU A 147 -22.22 -9.45 -5.17
C GLU A 147 -21.53 -10.71 -4.63
N ARG A 148 -21.22 -11.68 -5.50
CA ARG A 148 -20.45 -12.88 -5.13
C ARG A 148 -19.05 -12.54 -4.63
N ILE A 149 -18.33 -11.66 -5.34
CA ILE A 149 -16.99 -11.20 -4.93
C ILE A 149 -17.07 -10.42 -3.61
N LYS A 150 -18.11 -9.60 -3.42
CA LYS A 150 -18.34 -8.87 -2.16
C LYS A 150 -18.55 -9.84 -1.00
N ALA A 151 -19.36 -10.88 -1.18
CA ALA A 151 -19.60 -11.91 -0.18
C ALA A 151 -18.34 -12.75 0.12
N GLU A 152 -17.57 -13.14 -0.90
CA GLU A 152 -16.30 -13.87 -0.73
C GLU A 152 -15.29 -13.04 0.07
N ARG A 153 -15.15 -11.75 -0.25
CA ARG A 153 -14.31 -10.82 0.50
C ARG A 153 -14.77 -10.66 1.95
N ALA A 154 -16.08 -10.63 2.20
CA ALA A 154 -16.62 -10.54 3.57
C ALA A 154 -16.27 -11.81 4.37
N ARG A 155 -16.51 -13.00 3.82
CA ARG A 155 -16.14 -14.28 4.45
C ARG A 155 -14.64 -14.36 4.75
N LYS A 156 -13.81 -13.96 3.79
CA LYS A 156 -12.35 -13.94 3.97
C LYS A 156 -11.88 -12.97 5.06
N LYS A 157 -12.58 -11.84 5.23
CA LYS A 157 -12.31 -10.90 6.34
C LYS A 157 -12.67 -11.52 7.68
N GLU A 158 -13.84 -12.12 7.81
CA GLU A 158 -14.28 -12.78 9.05
C GLU A 158 -13.33 -13.92 9.46
N GLU A 159 -12.89 -14.74 8.50
CA GLU A 159 -11.90 -15.79 8.76
C GLU A 159 -10.54 -15.23 9.21
N ALA A 160 -10.09 -14.12 8.60
CA ALA A 160 -8.86 -13.46 8.99
C ALA A 160 -8.95 -12.85 10.39
N GLU A 161 -10.11 -12.30 10.76
CA GLU A 161 -10.38 -11.77 12.09
C GLU A 161 -10.39 -12.88 13.15
N LYS A 162 -11.04 -14.02 12.86
CA LYS A 162 -10.99 -15.19 13.75
C LYS A 162 -9.56 -15.69 13.96
N ARG A 163 -8.78 -15.86 12.90
CA ARG A 163 -7.36 -16.24 13.00
C ARG A 163 -6.52 -15.22 13.78
N LYS A 164 -6.86 -13.93 13.67
CA LYS A 164 -6.19 -12.87 14.43
C LYS A 164 -6.52 -12.99 15.92
N GLN A 165 -7.80 -13.18 16.27
CA GLN A 165 -8.24 -13.38 17.65
C GLN A 165 -7.61 -14.63 18.27
N GLU A 166 -7.55 -15.75 17.55
CA GLU A 166 -6.88 -16.98 18.00
C GLU A 166 -5.40 -16.74 18.30
N ARG A 167 -4.69 -16.04 17.41
CA ARG A 167 -3.27 -15.68 17.62
C ARG A 167 -3.09 -14.79 18.84
N GLU A 168 -3.95 -13.78 19.00
CA GLU A 168 -3.90 -12.87 20.14
C GLU A 168 -4.22 -13.60 21.45
N ALA A 169 -5.23 -14.46 21.45
CA ALA A 169 -5.59 -15.30 22.59
C ALA A 169 -4.45 -16.23 22.97
N ALA A 170 -3.85 -16.94 22.00
CA ALA A 170 -2.69 -17.81 22.22
C ALA A 170 -1.50 -17.03 22.80
N GLN A 171 -1.21 -15.83 22.29
CA GLN A 171 -0.16 -14.98 22.85
C GLN A 171 -0.46 -14.52 24.27
N ARG A 172 -1.71 -14.16 24.58
CA ARG A 172 -2.14 -13.77 25.94
C ARG A 172 -1.97 -14.93 26.90
N LEU A 173 -2.44 -16.12 26.54
CA LEU A 173 -2.29 -17.33 27.34
C LEU A 173 -0.81 -17.66 27.59
N TYR A 174 0.03 -17.60 26.55
CA TYR A 174 1.47 -17.80 26.71
C TYR A 174 2.09 -16.80 27.69
N LYS A 175 1.75 -15.51 27.57
CA LYS A 175 2.25 -14.46 28.47
C LYS A 175 1.78 -14.68 29.90
N GLN A 176 0.51 -15.05 30.11
CA GLN A 176 -0.05 -15.35 31.43
C GLN A 176 0.70 -16.52 32.08
N LYS A 177 0.80 -17.66 31.39
CA LYS A 177 1.56 -18.84 31.87
C LYS A 177 3.02 -18.49 32.19
N LYS A 178 3.65 -17.68 31.34
CA LYS A 178 5.02 -17.21 31.55
C LYS A 178 5.15 -16.35 32.82
N MET A 179 4.21 -15.44 33.05
CA MET A 179 4.19 -14.58 34.23
C MET A 179 3.90 -15.37 35.51
N GLU A 180 2.98 -16.34 35.46
CA GLU A 180 2.67 -17.24 36.58
C GLU A 180 3.89 -18.09 36.97
N ALA A 181 4.52 -18.73 35.98
CA ALA A 181 5.75 -19.49 36.20
C ALA A 181 6.87 -18.60 36.77
N TYR A 182 7.06 -17.40 36.22
CA TYR A 182 8.03 -16.45 36.76
C TYR A 182 7.71 -16.06 38.21
N LYS A 183 6.44 -15.81 38.54
CA LYS A 183 6.00 -15.46 39.91
C LYS A 183 6.31 -16.59 40.90
N ILE A 184 6.20 -17.85 40.50
CA ILE A 184 6.52 -18.99 41.36
C ILE A 184 8.04 -19.12 41.51
N LEU A 185 8.77 -19.10 40.40
CA LEU A 185 10.22 -19.34 40.36
C LEU A 185 11.05 -18.19 40.95
N SER A 186 10.56 -16.95 40.88
CA SER A 186 11.25 -15.75 41.39
C SER A 186 11.07 -15.51 42.89
N LYS A 187 10.22 -16.29 43.58
CA LYS A 187 10.01 -16.16 45.02
C LYS A 187 11.29 -16.50 45.78
N LYS A 188 11.61 -15.65 46.76
CA LYS A 188 12.78 -15.77 47.62
C LYS A 188 12.38 -15.80 49.08
N THR A 189 13.20 -16.44 49.91
CA THR A 189 13.06 -16.43 51.37
C THR A 189 13.41 -15.05 51.93
N LYS A 190 13.11 -14.78 53.20
CA LYS A 190 13.46 -13.51 53.88
C LYS A 190 14.97 -13.18 53.79
N ARG A 191 15.82 -14.21 53.63
CA ARG A 191 17.28 -14.09 53.47
C ARG A 191 17.72 -13.91 52.01
N GLY A 192 16.79 -13.82 51.06
CA GLY A 192 17.07 -13.60 49.64
C GLY A 192 17.42 -14.86 48.83
N GLN A 193 17.41 -16.04 49.46
CA GLN A 193 17.66 -17.32 48.78
C GLN A 193 16.42 -17.76 47.98
N PRO A 194 16.58 -18.46 46.85
CA PRO A 194 15.44 -19.01 46.11
C PRO A 194 14.65 -20.01 46.97
N ASN A 195 13.32 -20.01 46.86
CA ASN A 195 12.48 -20.97 47.56
C ASN A 195 12.39 -22.29 46.77
N LEU A 196 13.26 -23.25 47.11
CA LEU A 196 13.39 -24.53 46.40
C LEU A 196 12.12 -25.37 46.41
N ASN A 197 11.34 -25.34 47.49
CA ASN A 197 10.11 -26.14 47.60
C ASN A 197 9.11 -25.76 46.50
N LEU A 198 8.91 -24.45 46.28
CA LEU A 198 8.01 -23.96 45.22
C LEU A 198 8.53 -24.26 43.80
N GLN A 199 9.85 -24.28 43.61
CA GLN A 199 10.45 -24.64 42.33
C GLN A 199 10.29 -26.15 42.06
N MET A 200 10.42 -26.97 43.10
CA MET A 200 10.23 -28.42 43.04
C MET A 200 8.77 -28.78 42.74
N GLU A 201 7.80 -28.15 43.41
CA GLU A 201 6.37 -28.31 43.11
C GLU A 201 6.04 -27.97 41.65
N PHE A 202 6.57 -26.84 41.14
CA PHE A 202 6.37 -26.46 39.74
C PHE A 202 6.97 -27.47 38.76
N LEU A 203 8.13 -28.07 39.09
CA LEU A 203 8.76 -29.11 38.28
C LEU A 203 7.95 -30.41 38.29
N LEU A 204 7.48 -30.86 39.45
CA LEU A 204 6.62 -32.04 39.58
C LEU A 204 5.34 -31.88 38.77
N GLN A 205 4.66 -30.74 38.90
CA GLN A 205 3.48 -30.41 38.11
C GLN A 205 3.77 -30.48 36.60
N LYS A 206 4.95 -30.02 36.16
CA LYS A 206 5.34 -30.07 34.75
C LYS A 206 5.63 -31.51 34.28
N ILE A 207 6.17 -32.36 35.14
CA ILE A 207 6.38 -33.78 34.84
C ILE A 207 5.02 -34.48 34.68
N GLU A 208 4.10 -34.29 35.63
CA GLU A 208 2.73 -34.84 35.57
C GLU A 208 1.94 -34.38 34.33
N GLN A 209 2.17 -33.16 33.84
CA GLN A 209 1.53 -32.66 32.62
C GLN A 209 2.14 -33.23 31.32
N ASN A 210 3.36 -33.77 31.38
CA ASN A 210 4.05 -34.34 30.22
C ASN A 210 3.93 -35.87 30.16
N THR A 211 3.49 -36.51 31.24
CA THR A 211 3.10 -37.92 31.30
C THR A 211 1.69 -38.10 30.80
#